data_AF-A0A2E3UPQ5-F1
#
_entry.id   AF-A0A2E3UPQ5-F1
#
_cell.length_a   1.000
_cell.length_b   1.000
_cell.length_c   1.000
_cell.angle_alpha   90.00
_cell.angle_beta   90.00
_cell.angle_gamma   90.00
#
_symmetry.space_group_name_H-M   'P 1'
#
loop_
_entity.id
_entity.type
_entity.pdbx_description
1 polymer ?
#
loop_
_entity_poly.entity_id
_entity_poly.type
_entity_poly.pdbx_seq_one_letter_code
_entity_poly.pdbx_strand_id
1 'polypeptide(L)'
;MKYLFFISISIFSISCDLGGDAVILEERVTESPTQLGSFTIRNNEMRELIMAEAEEKSVEIWINENGSIGYYLADGDEIDDIVTYAYAVFWVNN
;
A
#
# COMPACT_ATOMS: atom_id res chain seq x y z
N MET A 1 31.36 -44.61 -12.43
CA MET A 1 32.02 -43.29 -12.29
C MET A 1 31.29 -42.27 -13.16
N LYS A 2 30.61 -41.28 -12.58
CA LYS A 2 30.50 -39.92 -13.13
C LYS A 2 29.87 -39.00 -12.09
N TYR A 3 30.33 -37.77 -12.09
CA TYR A 3 30.53 -36.91 -10.92
C TYR A 3 29.25 -36.25 -10.41
N LEU A 4 29.05 -36.28 -9.09
CA LEU A 4 28.08 -35.48 -8.35
C LEU A 4 28.54 -34.02 -8.35
N PHE A 5 27.74 -33.13 -8.93
CA PHE A 5 27.93 -31.68 -8.86
C PHE A 5 27.44 -31.21 -7.47
N PHE A 6 28.38 -31.00 -6.54
CA PHE A 6 28.09 -30.36 -5.25
C PHE A 6 28.08 -28.84 -5.45
N ILE A 7 26.90 -28.22 -5.39
CA ILE A 7 26.76 -26.77 -5.28
C ILE A 7 26.93 -26.40 -3.80
N SER A 8 28.10 -25.88 -3.45
CA SER A 8 28.37 -25.33 -2.12
C SER A 8 27.84 -23.90 -2.04
N ILE A 9 26.64 -23.70 -1.50
CA ILE A 9 26.14 -22.39 -1.08
C ILE A 9 26.75 -22.10 0.29
N SER A 10 27.81 -21.29 0.32
CA SER A 10 28.37 -20.75 1.56
C SER A 10 27.44 -19.66 2.08
N ILE A 11 26.56 -20.03 3.02
CA ILE A 11 25.80 -19.06 3.81
C ILE A 11 26.76 -18.52 4.87
N PHE A 12 27.27 -17.31 4.66
CA PHE A 12 27.89 -16.54 5.73
C PHE A 12 26.78 -16.12 6.70
N SER A 13 26.65 -16.85 7.82
CA SER A 13 25.84 -16.43 8.95
C SER A 13 26.47 -15.18 9.57
N ILE A 14 26.01 -14.00 9.15
CA ILE A 14 26.23 -12.78 9.90
C ILE A 14 25.30 -12.85 11.12
N SER A 15 25.83 -13.32 12.24
CA SER A 15 25.25 -13.02 13.55
C SER A 15 25.43 -11.52 13.81
N CYS A 16 24.43 -10.72 13.45
CA CYS A 16 24.26 -9.39 13.99
C CYS A 16 23.29 -9.49 15.17
N ASP A 17 23.88 -9.58 16.36
CA ASP A 17 23.22 -9.35 17.64
C ASP A 17 22.76 -7.89 17.70
N LEU A 18 21.48 -7.65 17.50
CA LEU A 18 20.78 -6.42 17.87
C LEU A 18 19.31 -6.75 18.04
N GLY A 19 18.90 -6.88 19.30
CA GLY A 19 17.50 -7.03 19.70
C GLY A 19 16.66 -5.89 19.16
N GLY A 20 15.60 -6.27 18.45
CA GLY A 20 14.55 -5.40 17.95
C GLY A 20 13.63 -6.26 17.12
N ASP A 21 12.36 -6.37 17.53
CA ASP A 21 11.33 -7.18 16.87
C ASP A 21 11.43 -7.07 15.35
N ALA A 22 11.73 -8.18 14.71
CA ALA A 22 11.65 -8.30 13.26
C ALA A 22 10.17 -8.36 12.90
N VAL A 23 9.58 -7.21 12.60
CA VAL A 23 8.33 -7.13 11.86
C VAL A 23 8.57 -7.84 10.53
N ILE A 24 8.03 -9.04 10.39
CA ILE A 24 7.96 -9.75 9.11
C ILE A 24 7.03 -8.92 8.24
N LEU A 25 7.61 -8.05 7.41
CA LEU A 25 6.91 -7.41 6.32
C LEU A 25 6.65 -8.52 5.30
N GLU A 26 5.43 -9.05 5.29
CA GLU A 26 4.94 -9.86 4.17
C GLU A 26 5.07 -9.00 2.91
N GLU A 27 6.07 -9.33 2.09
CA GLU A 27 6.22 -8.81 0.75
C GLU A 27 4.97 -9.24 -0.04
N ARG A 28 3.96 -8.35 -0.11
CA ARG A 28 2.84 -8.52 -1.03
C ARG A 28 3.44 -8.66 -2.42
N VAL A 29 3.35 -9.87 -2.95
CA VAL A 29 3.67 -10.20 -4.34
C VAL A 29 2.86 -9.25 -5.21
N THR A 30 3.54 -8.27 -5.81
CA THR A 30 2.94 -7.32 -6.72
C THR A 30 2.67 -8.04 -8.04
N GLU A 31 1.42 -8.43 -8.25
CA GLU A 31 0.98 -8.92 -9.56
C GLU A 31 1.06 -7.78 -10.60
N SER A 32 1.75 -8.08 -11.72
CA SER A 32 1.56 -7.64 -13.13
C SER A 32 0.76 -6.35 -13.40
N PRO A 33 1.21 -5.50 -14.35
CA PRO A 33 1.11 -4.04 -14.32
C PRO A 33 -0.28 -3.60 -13.83
N THR A 34 -0.30 -3.26 -12.55
CA THR A 34 -1.50 -3.01 -11.79
C THR A 34 -2.27 -1.90 -12.48
N GLN A 35 -3.52 -2.16 -12.87
CA GLN A 35 -4.34 -1.10 -13.44
C GLN A 35 -4.52 -0.05 -12.35
N LEU A 36 -4.10 1.18 -12.62
CA LEU A 36 -4.10 2.27 -11.65
C LEU A 36 -5.25 3.23 -11.95
N GLY A 37 -5.96 3.63 -10.90
CA GLY A 37 -6.91 4.74 -10.94
C GLY A 37 -6.32 5.98 -10.28
N SER A 38 -6.92 7.14 -10.54
CA SER A 38 -6.60 8.36 -9.77
C SER A 38 -7.75 9.35 -9.75
N PHE A 39 -7.81 10.15 -8.69
CA PHE A 39 -8.78 11.24 -8.53
C PHE A 39 -8.17 12.43 -7.78
N THR A 40 -8.82 13.59 -7.88
CA THR A 40 -8.35 14.84 -7.25
C THR A 40 -9.40 15.40 -6.31
N ILE A 41 -9.01 15.70 -5.08
CA ILE A 41 -9.81 16.41 -4.09
C ILE A 41 -9.13 17.74 -3.76
N ARG A 42 -9.88 18.85 -3.90
CA ARG A 42 -9.37 20.21 -3.63
C ARG A 42 -9.42 20.60 -2.16
N ASN A 43 -10.36 20.04 -1.40
CA ASN A 43 -10.51 20.32 0.02
C ASN A 43 -9.48 19.49 0.80
N ASN A 44 -8.57 20.16 1.52
CA ASN A 44 -7.49 19.48 2.25
C ASN A 44 -8.00 18.64 3.42
N GLU A 45 -9.00 19.11 4.16
CA GLU A 45 -9.57 18.35 5.28
C GLU A 45 -10.25 17.07 4.78
N MET A 46 -10.95 17.14 3.64
CA MET A 46 -11.55 15.96 3.00
C MET A 46 -10.48 14.99 2.48
N ARG A 47 -9.38 15.52 1.96
CA ARG A 47 -8.22 14.71 1.56
C ARG A 47 -7.61 13.98 2.74
N GLU A 48 -7.43 14.64 3.88
CA GLU A 48 -6.92 14.02 5.11
C GLU A 48 -7.86 12.92 5.61
N LEU A 49 -9.17 13.16 5.59
CA LEU A 49 -10.16 12.15 5.95
C LEU A 49 -10.08 10.91 5.05
N ILE A 50 -9.99 11.09 3.74
CA ILE A 50 -9.85 9.97 2.79
C ILE A 50 -8.58 9.15 3.08
N MET A 51 -7.48 9.81 3.46
CA MET A 51 -6.24 9.11 3.81
C MET A 51 -6.40 8.26 5.07
N ALA A 52 -7.03 8.82 6.10
CA ALA A 52 -7.27 8.11 7.36
C ALA A 52 -8.21 6.90 7.17
N GLU A 53 -9.28 7.06 6.39
CA GLU A 53 -10.24 5.97 6.11
C GLU A 53 -9.62 4.87 5.23
N ALA A 54 -8.75 5.23 4.28
CA ALA A 54 -8.00 4.25 3.50
C ALA A 54 -7.03 3.45 4.38
N GLU A 55 -6.33 4.12 5.31
CA GLU A 55 -5.48 3.46 6.30
C GLU A 55 -6.30 2.52 7.22
N GLU A 56 -7.42 2.98 7.76
CA GLU A 56 -8.31 2.18 8.62
C GLU A 56 -8.80 0.92 7.90
N LYS A 57 -9.15 1.04 6.62
CA LYS A 57 -9.64 -0.08 5.80
C LYS A 57 -8.52 -0.88 5.14
N SER A 58 -7.26 -0.55 5.39
CA SER A 58 -6.10 -1.20 4.76
C SER A 58 -6.12 -1.17 3.22
N VAL A 59 -6.65 -0.07 2.65
CA VAL A 59 -6.67 0.22 1.22
C VAL A 59 -5.43 1.03 0.86
N GLU A 60 -4.66 0.57 -0.12
CA GLU A 60 -3.42 1.23 -0.51
C GLU A 60 -3.70 2.43 -1.42
N ILE A 61 -3.28 3.61 -0.98
CA ILE A 61 -3.33 4.83 -1.77
C ILE A 61 -2.01 5.60 -1.67
N TRP A 62 -1.72 6.41 -2.68
CA TRP A 62 -0.53 7.25 -2.71
C TRP A 62 -0.81 8.60 -3.36
N ILE A 63 0.11 9.55 -3.16
CA ILE A 63 0.05 10.86 -3.82
C ILE A 63 0.92 10.84 -5.07
N ASN A 64 0.32 11.08 -6.22
CA ASN A 64 1.02 11.23 -7.49
C ASN A 64 1.74 12.59 -7.56
N GLU A 65 2.73 12.71 -8.45
CA GLU A 65 3.49 13.96 -8.65
C GLU A 65 2.61 15.18 -8.99
N ASN A 66 1.46 14.94 -9.65
CA ASN A 66 0.49 15.97 -9.98
C ASN A 66 -0.44 16.36 -8.82
N GLY A 67 -0.24 15.78 -7.63
CA GLY A 67 -1.04 16.02 -6.44
C GLY A 67 -2.35 15.22 -6.36
N SER A 68 -2.68 14.39 -7.35
CA SER A 68 -3.83 13.47 -7.31
C SER A 68 -3.57 12.31 -6.35
N ILE A 69 -4.65 11.66 -5.91
CA ILE A 69 -4.61 10.42 -5.12
C ILE A 69 -4.69 9.26 -6.11
N GLY A 70 -3.67 8.40 -6.10
CA GLY A 70 -3.62 7.15 -6.87
C GLY A 70 -4.07 5.96 -6.02
N TYR A 71 -4.64 4.96 -6.68
CA TYR A 71 -5.11 3.72 -6.07
C TYR A 71 -5.05 2.56 -7.09
N TYR A 72 -5.09 1.32 -6.62
CA TYR A 72 -5.23 0.15 -7.50
C TYR A 72 -6.68 -0.02 -7.93
N LEU A 73 -6.96 -0.23 -9.22
CA LEU A 73 -8.35 -0.45 -9.68
C LEU A 73 -9.03 -1.66 -9.05
N ALA A 74 -8.27 -2.61 -8.49
CA ALA A 74 -8.81 -3.72 -7.73
C ALA A 74 -9.54 -3.27 -6.45
N ASP A 75 -9.16 -2.12 -5.88
CA ASP A 75 -9.74 -1.54 -4.67
C ASP A 75 -10.78 -0.44 -5.02
N GLY A 76 -11.28 -0.40 -6.25
CA GLY A 76 -12.13 0.69 -6.75
C GLY A 76 -13.43 0.85 -5.96
N ASP A 77 -14.07 -0.27 -5.59
CA ASP A 77 -15.32 -0.25 -4.82
C ASP A 77 -15.08 0.31 -3.40
N GLU A 78 -14.00 -0.11 -2.73
CA GLU A 78 -13.60 0.41 -1.43
C GLU A 78 -13.25 1.90 -1.46
N ILE A 79 -12.58 2.36 -2.52
CA ILE A 79 -12.26 3.77 -2.74
C ILE A 79 -13.53 4.60 -2.92
N ASP A 80 -14.50 4.12 -3.72
CA ASP A 80 -15.77 4.82 -3.93
C ASP A 80 -16.56 4.95 -2.61
N ASP A 81 -16.56 3.92 -1.76
CA ASP A 81 -17.17 3.95 -0.43
C ASP A 81 -16.48 4.99 0.49
N ILE A 82 -15.15 5.01 0.52
CA ILE A 82 -14.36 5.97 1.31
C ILE A 82 -14.66 7.40 0.85
N VAL A 83 -14.62 7.64 -0.46
CA VAL A 83 -14.87 8.97 -1.03
C VAL A 83 -16.31 9.41 -0.77
N THR A 84 -17.28 8.52 -0.93
CA THR A 84 -18.70 8.79 -0.65
C THR A 84 -18.92 9.14 0.82
N TYR A 85 -18.32 8.39 1.74
CA TYR A 85 -18.35 8.70 3.16
C TYR A 85 -17.75 10.08 3.47
N ALA A 86 -16.57 10.38 2.91
CA ALA A 86 -15.94 11.68 3.11
C ALA A 86 -16.85 12.83 2.61
N TYR A 87 -17.48 12.69 1.44
CA TYR A 87 -18.47 13.66 0.98
C TYR A 87 -19.67 13.80 1.93
N ALA A 88 -20.19 12.69 2.46
CA ALA A 88 -21.32 12.72 3.39
C ALA A 88 -20.97 13.45 4.69
N VAL A 89 -19.78 13.19 5.27
CA VAL A 89 -19.30 13.88 6.48
C VAL A 89 -19.21 15.39 6.25
N PHE A 90 -18.62 15.81 5.12
CA PHE A 90 -18.50 17.24 4.82
C PHE A 90 -19.82 17.91 4.48
N TRP A 91 -20.77 17.17 3.89
CA TRP A 91 -22.09 17.71 3.57
C TRP A 91 -22.96 17.92 4.81
N VAL A 92 -22.83 17.07 5.83
CA VAL A 92 -23.59 17.21 7.08
C VAL A 92 -23.00 18.29 7.99
N ASN A 93 -21.69 18.50 7.93
CA ASN A 93 -20.98 19.43 8.81
C ASN A 93 -20.84 20.87 8.26
N ASN A 94 -21.28 21.15 7.03
CA ASN A 94 -21.31 22.49 6.41
C ASN A 94 -22.74 22.95 6.13
#